data_AF-A0A9X2RL89-F1
#
_entry.id   AF-A0A9X2RL89-F1
#
_cell.length_a   1.000
_cell.length_b   1.000
_cell.length_c   1.000
_cell.angle_alpha   90.00
_cell.angle_beta   90.00
_cell.angle_gamma   90.00
#
_symmetry.space_group_name_H-M   'P 1'
#
loop_
_entity.id
_entity.type
_entity.pdbx_description
1 polymer ?
#
loop_
_entity_poly.entity_id
_entity_poly.type
_entity_poly.pdbx_seq_one_letter_code
_entity_poly.pdbx_strand_id
1 'polypeptide(L)' 'MRIGCNHSEGWEHPAPGESRCKACGVTRFADYGAVRPPGLPSALTPKPRDARRADRAAAAWIANMPRRTVWWGLTAAA' A
#
# COMPACT_ATOMS: atom_id res chain seq x y z
N MET A 1 -25.93 -9.93 14.44
CA MET A 1 -25.07 -10.76 15.31
C MET A 1 -23.63 -10.54 14.87
N ARG A 2 -22.85 -9.71 15.60
CA ARG A 2 -21.42 -9.52 15.29
C ARG A 2 -20.68 -10.73 15.84
N ILE A 3 -20.32 -11.68 14.97
CA ILE A 3 -19.37 -12.75 15.34
C ILE A 3 -18.07 -12.03 15.73
N GLY A 4 -17.66 -12.17 16.99
CA GLY A 4 -16.36 -11.66 17.46
C GLY A 4 -15.26 -12.45 16.77
N CYS A 5 -14.79 -11.95 15.63
CA CYS A 5 -13.78 -12.61 14.82
C CYS A 5 -12.41 -11.98 15.11
N ASN A 6 -11.47 -12.78 15.63
CA ASN A 6 -10.13 -12.31 16.00
C ASN A 6 -9.21 -12.05 14.79
N HIS A 7 -9.62 -12.42 13.57
CA HIS A 7 -8.91 -12.15 12.32
C HIS A 7 -7.45 -12.69 12.29
N SER A 8 -7.11 -13.60 13.19
CA SER A 8 -5.79 -14.26 13.28
C SER A 8 -5.64 -15.42 12.30
N GLU A 9 -6.74 -16.06 11.90
CA GLU A 9 -6.77 -17.27 11.07
C GLU A 9 -8.03 -17.33 10.20
N GLY A 10 -8.18 -18.41 9.42
CA GLY A 10 -9.39 -18.67 8.64
C GLY A 10 -9.55 -17.76 7.42
N TRP A 11 -8.44 -17.29 6.86
CA TRP A 11 -8.41 -16.46 5.65
C TRP A 11 -8.48 -17.32 4.39
N GLU A 12 -9.32 -16.90 3.44
CA GLU A 12 -9.31 -17.37 2.05
C GLU A 12 -8.72 -16.30 1.14
N HIS A 13 -8.14 -16.72 0.01
CA HIS A 13 -7.48 -15.85 -0.96
C HIS A 13 -8.22 -15.94 -2.29
N PRO A 14 -9.35 -15.22 -2.44
CA PRO A 14 -10.20 -15.33 -3.62
C PRO A 14 -9.57 -14.70 -4.87
N ALA A 15 -8.67 -13.74 -4.68
CA ALA A 15 -7.92 -13.07 -5.73
C ALA A 15 -6.50 -12.70 -5.23
N PRO A 16 -5.52 -12.49 -6.13
CA PRO A 16 -4.21 -11.98 -5.76
C PRO A 16 -4.33 -10.67 -4.97
N GLY A 17 -3.64 -10.57 -3.83
CA GLY A 17 -3.66 -9.39 -2.97
C GLY A 17 -4.92 -9.24 -2.10
N GLU A 18 -5.93 -10.11 -2.25
CA GLU A 18 -7.13 -10.14 -1.42
C GLU A 18 -7.05 -11.28 -0.39
N SER A 19 -7.49 -11.02 0.85
CA SER A 19 -7.77 -12.06 1.84
C SER A 19 -9.12 -11.81 2.48
N ARG A 20 -10.01 -12.80 2.44
CA ARG A 20 -11.36 -12.74 3.02
C ARG A 20 -11.47 -13.68 4.22
N CYS A 21 -12.09 -13.25 5.30
CA CYS A 21 -12.33 -14.10 6.47
C CYS A 21 -13.55 -14.97 6.22
N LYS A 22 -13.41 -16.30 6.31
CA LYS A 22 -14.52 -17.24 6.08
C LYS A 22 -15.65 -17.13 7.10
N ALA A 23 -15.34 -16.71 8.33
CA ALA A 23 -16.29 -16.70 9.43
C ALA A 23 -17.18 -15.44 9.47
N CYS A 24 -16.63 -14.28 9.11
CA CYS A 24 -17.34 -13.00 9.21
C CYS A 24 -17.43 -12.23 7.88
N GLY A 25 -16.74 -12.68 6.82
CA GLY A 25 -16.74 -12.04 5.51
C GLY A 25 -15.86 -10.78 5.39
N VAL A 26 -15.17 -10.36 6.45
CA VAL A 26 -14.25 -9.21 6.41
C VAL A 26 -13.17 -9.47 5.36
N THR A 27 -12.93 -8.48 4.51
CA THR A 27 -11.91 -8.53 3.47
C THR A 27 -10.78 -7.57 3.82
N ARG A 28 -9.54 -8.04 3.74
CA ARG A 28 -8.32 -7.23 3.82
C ARG A 28 -7.57 -7.33 2.51
N PHE A 29 -6.98 -6.23 2.09
CA PHE A 29 -6.08 -6.20 0.94
C PHE A 29 -4.65 -6.16 1.47
N ALA A 30 -3.83 -7.13 1.08
CA ALA A 30 -2.40 -7.16 1.42
C ALA A 30 -1.61 -6.19 0.51
N ASP A 31 -2.13 -5.94 -0.69
CA ASP A 31 -1.52 -5.08 -1.69
C ASP A 31 -2.28 -3.76 -1.78
N TYR A 32 -1.85 -2.76 -1.00
CA TYR A 32 -2.23 -1.38 -1.24
C TYR A 32 -1.34 -0.84 -2.36
N GLY A 33 -1.72 -1.09 -3.61
CA GLY A 33 -1.18 -0.34 -4.73
C GLY A 33 -1.64 1.11 -4.62
N ALA A 34 -0.73 2.07 -4.81
CA ALA A 34 -1.12 3.46 -4.98
C ALA A 34 -2.10 3.53 -6.16
N VAL A 35 -3.38 3.87 -5.89
CA VAL A 35 -4.37 4.08 -6.94
C VAL A 35 -3.85 5.23 -7.79
N ARG A 36 -3.55 4.91 -9.03
CA ARG A 36 -2.92 5.86 -9.94
C ARG A 36 -3.98 6.80 -10.51
N PRO A 37 -3.83 8.12 -10.35
CA PRO A 37 -4.71 9.08 -11.00
C PRO A 37 -4.79 8.86 -12.52
N PRO A 38 -5.96 9.04 -13.14
CA PRO A 38 -6.10 8.98 -14.60
C PRO A 38 -5.22 10.07 -15.26
N GLY A 39 -4.69 9.80 -16.45
CA GLY A 39 -3.90 10.77 -17.22
C GLY A 39 -2.38 10.78 -16.95
N LEU A 40 -1.89 10.00 -15.99
CA LEU A 40 -0.44 9.83 -15.78
C LEU A 40 0.19 8.93 -16.88
N PRO A 41 1.49 9.08 -17.23
CA PRO A 41 2.22 8.23 -18.18
C PRO A 41 2.54 6.85 -17.60
N SER A 42 2.35 5.75 -18.34
CA SER A 42 2.41 4.35 -17.84
C SER A 42 3.52 4.11 -16.82
N ALA A 43 3.19 3.46 -15.69
CA ALA A 43 4.13 3.27 -14.61
C ALA A 43 5.26 2.38 -15.14
N LEU A 44 6.48 2.90 -15.10
CA LEU A 44 7.67 2.10 -15.39
C LEU A 44 7.89 1.20 -14.18
N THR A 45 7.17 0.09 -14.13
CA THR A 45 7.40 -0.95 -13.13
C THR A 45 8.78 -1.54 -13.39
N PRO A 46 9.74 -1.44 -12.44
CA PRO A 46 11.04 -2.06 -12.61
C PRO A 46 10.88 -3.57 -12.81
N LYS A 47 11.82 -4.19 -13.55
CA LYS A 47 11.87 -5.66 -13.58
C LYS A 47 11.94 -6.19 -12.14
N PRO A 48 11.36 -7.35 -11.81
CA PRO A 48 11.32 -7.85 -10.43
C PRO A 48 12.68 -7.94 -9.73
N ARG A 49 13.75 -8.16 -10.50
CA ARG A 49 15.14 -8.16 -10.03
C ARG A 49 15.60 -6.78 -9.52
N ASP A 50 15.08 -5.72 -10.13
CA ASP A 50 15.47 -4.34 -9.89
C ASP A 50 14.52 -3.63 -8.90
N ALA A 51 13.31 -4.16 -8.68
CA ALA A 51 12.35 -3.62 -7.71
C ALA A 51 12.96 -3.49 -6.31
N ARG A 52 13.58 -4.57 -5.80
CA ARG A 52 14.27 -4.55 -4.50
C ARG A 52 15.42 -3.54 -4.44
N ARG A 53 16.07 -3.24 -5.58
CA ARG A 53 17.15 -2.25 -5.65
C ARG A 53 16.58 -0.83 -5.67
N ALA A 54 15.48 -0.60 -6.40
CA ALA A 54 14.76 0.65 -6.43
C ALA A 54 14.22 1.01 -5.03
N ASP A 55 13.62 0.04 -4.32
CA ASP A 55 13.11 0.23 -2.96
C ASP A 55 14.22 0.62 -1.98
N ARG A 56 15.38 -0.07 -2.04
CA ARG A 56 16.52 0.30 -1.20
C ARG A 56 17.08 1.68 -1.52
N ALA A 57 17.13 2.06 -2.80
CA ALA A 57 17.58 3.38 -3.21
C ALA A 57 16.61 4.48 -2.74
N ALA A 58 15.30 4.25 -2.86
CA ALA A 58 14.29 5.16 -2.35
C ALA A 58 14.33 5.28 -0.82
N ALA A 59 14.46 4.17 -0.10
CA ALA A 59 14.60 4.17 1.35
C ALA A 59 15.85 4.93 1.81
N ALA A 60 16.99 4.72 1.13
CA ALA A 60 18.21 5.46 1.41
C ALA A 60 18.06 6.97 1.14
N TRP A 61 17.36 7.33 0.06
CA TRP A 61 17.07 8.74 -0.24
C TRP A 61 16.19 9.38 0.83
N ILE A 62 15.10 8.72 1.25
CA ILE A 62 14.21 9.20 2.33
C ILE A 62 14.97 9.33 3.65
N ALA A 63 15.80 8.34 4.00
CA ALA A 63 16.57 8.34 5.24
C ALA A 63 17.61 9.46 5.30
N ASN A 64 18.22 9.80 4.16
CA ASN A 64 19.21 10.86 4.04
C ASN A 64 18.61 12.22 3.65
N MET A 65 17.30 12.27 3.36
CA MET A 65 16.64 13.53 3.07
C MET A 65 16.60 14.35 4.37
N PRO A 66 17.15 15.58 4.39
CA PRO A 66 16.98 16.44 5.55
C PRO A 66 15.49 16.57 5.79
N ARG A 67 15.04 16.21 7.00
CA ARG A 67 13.64 16.33 7.42
C ARG A 67 13.23 17.79 7.36
N ARG A 68 12.82 18.25 6.17
CA ARG A 68 11.99 19.43 6.08
C ARG A 68 10.66 18.97 6.65
N THR A 69 10.30 19.53 7.79
CA THR A 69 8.97 19.44 8.37
C THR A 69 8.02 20.18 7.42
N VAL A 70 7.76 19.61 6.24
CA VAL A 70 6.72 20.09 5.35
C VAL A 70 5.44 19.56 5.97
N TRP A 71 4.79 20.43 6.73
CA TRP A 71 3.47 20.18 7.24
C TRP A 71 2.54 20.09 6.02
N TRP A 72 2.12 18.87 5.66
CA TRP A 72 1.20 18.59 4.55
C TRP A 72 -0.23 19.08 4.83
N GLY A 73 -0.40 20.14 5.62
CA GLY A 73 -1.66 20.63 6.18
C GLY A 73 -2.01 22.09 5.88
N LEU A 74 -1.21 22.84 5.11
CA LEU A 74 -1.54 24.21 4.69
C LEU A 74 -1.24 24.49 3.21
N THR A 75 -1.84 23.71 2.32
CA THR A 75 -2.38 24.32 1.10
C THR A 75 -3.87 24.53 1.34
N ALA A 76 -4.18 25.47 2.24
CA ALA A 76 -5.49 26.06 2.29
C ALA A 76 -5.71 26.80 0.96
N ALA A 77 -6.89 26.58 0.40
CA ALA A 77 -7.39 27.33 -0.74
C ALA A 77 -7.13 28.84 -0.57
N ALA A 78 -6.55 29.45 -1.60
CA ALA A 78 -6.61 30.88 -1.86
C ALA A 78 -7.15 31.05 -3.28
#